data_AF-A0A318TB04-F1
#
_entry.id   AF-A0A318TB04-F1
#
_cell.length_a   1.000
_cell.length_b   1.000
_cell.length_c   1.000
_cell.angle_alpha   90.00
_cell.angle_beta   90.00
_cell.angle_gamma   90.00
#
_symmetry.space_group_name_H-M   'P 1'
#
loop_
_entity.id
_entity.type
_entity.pdbx_description
1 polymer ?
#
loop_
_entity_poly.entity_id
_entity_poly.type
_entity_poly.pdbx_seq_one_letter_code
_entity_poly.pdbx_strand_id
1 'polypeptide(L)'
;MDKQMIVSLIILLTLLEVFVAYLFVKYKQGKIDHNPIITIILKEWKILFYAFFRWKRNKVSSENSFSLHKNSSYFWLFIALLHEQIIEMIVFHIYFKKVEPSYAYVFSGLHLYSILYMLGDYNWVRNTPVCIKNNVVEMKIGARREISFHIRDIRLIRKAEIAYSKNGAIIHEKDVFHLTVFPRVLTRIFGITEELKHEIVFKEPISYKGYFGLKKKVSKVLIYIEDSNQLVNILEKKMEDLEEEDESIQEDKVVTNKKSPLIQWEIYLTLVFLNVLGALAMAPYAIAREGYHKEMGISEWLFTLIFSGQMLLEAAILLFLALLMGKSVKIKMPILETIFSKKNVERQLLKKVGMSVIYGIMTSIVIMIVSYFISYSLGIDNSSINEPVWWLGTLGSFGAGITEETIFRLFLVTAIIWLLTKAGKGKIPIGFSIWTAIIFAALIFGLLHYGVAASTYEMTLGLFLGMLLINGIGGIVFGALFVYIGIEFAMIAHFIADIIIHVVAPLFI
;
A
#
# COMPACT_ATOMS: atom_id res chain seq x y z
N MET A 1 4.20 29.44 19.13
CA MET A 1 4.40 28.87 17.78
C MET A 1 5.88 28.58 17.65
N ASP A 2 6.28 27.31 17.72
CA ASP A 2 7.70 26.91 17.67
C ASP A 2 8.38 27.41 16.38
N LYS A 3 9.67 27.74 16.45
CA LYS A 3 10.49 28.15 15.30
C LYS A 3 10.46 27.08 14.20
N GLN A 4 10.41 25.80 14.55
CA GLN A 4 10.31 24.72 13.57
C GLN A 4 8.97 24.70 12.82
N MET A 5 7.86 25.00 13.52
CA MET A 5 6.54 25.15 12.90
C MET A 5 6.50 26.38 11.98
N ILE A 6 7.09 27.50 12.41
CA ILE A 6 7.20 28.69 11.56
C ILE A 6 7.98 28.37 10.29
N VAL A 7 9.13 27.70 10.39
CA VAL A 7 9.92 27.27 9.24
C VAL A 7 9.12 26.34 8.33
N SER A 8 8.41 25.35 8.89
CA SER A 8 7.59 24.41 8.12
C SER A 8 6.43 25.12 7.39
N LEU A 9 5.76 26.06 8.05
CA LEU A 9 4.71 26.88 7.45
C LEU A 9 5.26 27.79 6.35
N ILE A 10 6.42 28.39 6.56
CA ILE A 10 7.09 29.20 5.53
C ILE A 10 7.40 28.32 4.31
N ILE A 11 7.99 27.15 4.50
CA ILE A 11 8.27 26.21 3.41
C ILE A 11 6.98 25.84 2.65
N LEU A 12 5.90 25.50 3.37
CA LEU A 12 4.63 25.16 2.77
C LEU A 12 4.04 26.33 1.96
N LEU A 13 4.07 27.54 2.52
CA LEU A 13 3.61 28.76 1.86
C LEU A 13 4.44 29.07 0.61
N THR A 14 5.77 28.97 0.69
CA THR A 14 6.66 29.17 -0.46
C THR A 14 6.39 28.13 -1.56
N LEU A 15 6.18 26.86 -1.21
CA LEU A 15 5.81 25.83 -2.19
C LEU A 15 4.46 26.11 -2.84
N LEU A 16 3.47 26.58 -2.07
CA LEU A 16 2.17 26.99 -2.56
C LEU A 16 2.29 28.19 -3.53
N GLU A 17 3.07 29.20 -3.17
CA GLU A 17 3.35 30.37 -4.02
C GLU A 17 3.99 29.97 -5.35
N VAL A 18 5.03 29.13 -5.31
CA VAL A 18 5.69 28.61 -6.52
C VAL A 18 4.71 27.82 -7.38
N PHE A 19 3.84 27.03 -6.76
CA PHE A 19 2.82 26.27 -7.47
C PHE A 19 1.76 27.18 -8.13
N VAL A 20 1.27 28.21 -7.43
CA VAL A 20 0.34 29.20 -7.98
C VAL A 20 0.99 29.97 -9.12
N ALA A 21 2.25 30.39 -8.96
CA ALA A 21 3.03 31.05 -10.01
C ALA A 21 3.17 30.15 -11.25
N TYR A 22 3.48 28.87 -11.06
CA TYR A 22 3.52 27.89 -12.15
C TYR A 22 2.19 27.80 -12.90
N LEU A 23 1.05 27.71 -12.18
CA LEU A 23 -0.27 27.67 -12.81
C LEU A 23 -0.56 28.97 -13.58
N PHE A 24 -0.19 30.12 -13.03
CA PHE A 24 -0.37 31.41 -13.70
C PHE A 24 0.48 31.52 -14.97
N VAL A 25 1.73 31.04 -14.95
CA VAL A 25 2.58 30.95 -16.15
C VAL A 25 1.93 30.04 -17.20
N LYS A 26 1.37 28.89 -16.80
CA LYS A 26 0.67 27.99 -17.74
C LYS A 26 -0.61 28.60 -18.29
N TYR A 27 -1.34 29.36 -17.49
CA TYR A 27 -2.48 30.15 -17.93
C TYR A 27 -2.08 31.20 -18.98
N LYS A 28 -1.03 31.99 -18.71
CA LYS A 28 -0.49 32.97 -19.68
C LYS A 28 0.04 32.34 -20.97
N GLN A 29 0.51 31.08 -20.91
CA GLN A 29 0.90 30.30 -22.09
C GLN A 29 -0.29 29.74 -22.90
N GLY A 30 -1.54 30.03 -22.51
CA GLY A 30 -2.75 29.47 -23.15
C GLY A 30 -2.96 27.98 -22.90
N LYS A 31 -2.22 27.38 -21.94
CA LYS A 31 -2.34 25.97 -21.58
C LYS A 31 -3.43 25.69 -20.56
N ILE A 32 -4.05 26.73 -19.99
CA ILE A 32 -5.21 26.65 -19.10
C ILE A 32 -6.24 27.65 -19.63
N ASP A 33 -7.50 27.21 -19.76
CA ASP A 33 -8.58 28.04 -20.34
C ASP A 33 -9.06 29.17 -19.42
N HIS A 34 -9.13 28.88 -18.12
CA HIS A 34 -9.75 29.74 -17.13
C HIS A 34 -8.71 30.17 -16.12
N ASN A 35 -8.99 31.24 -15.37
CA ASN A 35 -8.13 31.65 -14.28
C ASN A 35 -7.91 30.46 -13.31
N PRO A 36 -6.65 30.06 -13.04
CA PRO A 36 -6.35 28.88 -12.24
C PRO A 36 -6.83 29.01 -10.79
N ILE A 37 -6.83 30.22 -10.21
CA ILE A 37 -7.31 30.46 -8.84
C ILE A 37 -8.82 30.21 -8.76
N ILE A 38 -9.59 30.79 -9.69
CA ILE A 38 -11.04 30.54 -9.78
C ILE A 38 -11.31 29.05 -9.99
N THR A 39 -10.51 28.39 -10.82
CA THR A 39 -10.63 26.94 -11.08
C THR A 39 -10.41 26.11 -9.82
N ILE A 40 -9.42 26.45 -8.99
CA ILE A 40 -9.16 25.79 -7.71
C ILE A 40 -10.35 25.99 -6.77
N ILE A 41 -10.79 27.23 -6.56
CA ILE A 41 -11.92 27.55 -5.67
C ILE A 41 -13.19 26.79 -6.09
N LEU A 42 -13.51 26.78 -7.39
CA LEU A 42 -14.66 26.04 -7.91
C LEU A 42 -14.55 24.52 -7.69
N LYS A 43 -13.33 23.96 -7.79
CA LYS A 43 -13.10 22.54 -7.52
C LYS A 43 -13.25 22.22 -6.04
N GLU A 44 -12.67 23.04 -5.16
CA GLU A 44 -12.83 22.91 -3.71
C GLU A 44 -14.30 22.95 -3.30
N TRP A 45 -15.05 23.92 -3.82
CA TRP A 45 -16.49 24.02 -3.54
C TRP A 45 -17.28 22.82 -4.03
N LYS A 46 -16.94 22.28 -5.22
CA LYS A 46 -17.56 21.05 -5.73
C LYS A 46 -17.22 19.85 -4.86
N ILE A 47 -15.97 19.69 -4.43
CA ILE A 47 -15.55 18.59 -3.56
C ILE A 47 -16.34 18.64 -2.25
N LEU A 48 -16.37 19.80 -1.58
CA LEU A 48 -17.15 19.97 -0.35
C LEU A 48 -18.65 19.72 -0.61
N PHE A 49 -19.19 20.21 -1.72
CA PHE A 49 -20.58 19.96 -2.09
C PHE A 49 -20.89 18.46 -2.24
N TYR A 50 -20.02 17.69 -2.91
CA TYR A 50 -20.17 16.25 -3.06
C TYR A 50 -19.87 15.49 -1.76
N ALA A 51 -19.04 16.04 -0.87
CA ALA A 51 -18.74 15.46 0.43
C ALA A 51 -19.95 15.53 1.37
N PHE A 52 -20.72 16.63 1.35
CA PHE A 52 -21.83 16.84 2.27
C PHE A 52 -23.21 16.52 1.67
N PHE A 53 -23.47 16.88 0.41
CA PHE A 53 -24.85 16.98 -0.08
C PHE A 53 -25.24 15.96 -1.14
N ARG A 54 -24.29 15.35 -1.87
CA ARG A 54 -24.62 14.54 -3.06
C ARG A 54 -24.10 13.11 -3.02
N TRP A 55 -24.61 12.35 -2.06
CA TRP A 55 -24.27 10.95 -1.80
C TRP A 55 -25.05 9.94 -2.66
N LYS A 56 -26.26 10.31 -3.10
CA LYS A 56 -27.13 9.48 -3.95
C LYS A 56 -27.05 9.93 -5.41
N ARG A 57 -26.92 8.97 -6.32
CA ARG A 57 -26.94 9.21 -7.78
C ARG A 57 -28.37 9.44 -8.24
N ASN A 58 -28.59 10.50 -9.03
CA ASN A 58 -29.82 10.62 -9.81
C ASN A 58 -29.85 9.50 -10.85
N LYS A 59 -30.96 8.78 -10.97
CA LYS A 59 -31.21 7.80 -12.04
C LYS A 59 -31.30 8.55 -13.39
N VAL A 60 -30.16 8.99 -13.92
CA VAL A 60 -30.04 9.40 -15.32
C VAL A 60 -30.24 8.15 -16.16
N SER A 61 -31.05 8.25 -17.22
CA SER A 61 -31.47 7.14 -18.09
C SER A 61 -30.29 6.24 -18.44
N SER A 62 -30.47 4.94 -18.26
CA SER A 62 -29.41 3.93 -18.24
C SER A 62 -28.76 3.69 -19.59
N GLU A 63 -29.38 4.08 -20.70
CA GLU A 63 -28.91 3.68 -22.04
C GLU A 63 -27.62 4.39 -22.47
N ASN A 64 -27.41 5.65 -22.09
CA ASN A 64 -26.26 6.45 -22.57
C ASN A 64 -25.31 6.91 -21.45
N SER A 65 -25.30 6.21 -20.30
CA SER A 65 -24.56 6.63 -19.11
C SER A 65 -23.81 5.49 -18.42
N PHE A 66 -22.47 5.55 -18.42
CA PHE A 66 -21.59 4.46 -17.94
C PHE A 66 -20.81 4.85 -16.70
N SER A 67 -20.78 3.96 -15.71
CA SER A 67 -20.23 4.28 -14.38
C SER A 67 -18.72 4.07 -14.35
N LEU A 68 -17.97 5.04 -13.83
CA LEU A 68 -16.50 4.95 -13.74
C LEU A 68 -15.98 4.12 -12.55
N HIS A 69 -16.80 3.95 -11.50
CA HIS A 69 -16.37 3.39 -10.21
C HIS A 69 -16.86 1.97 -9.93
N LYS A 70 -17.84 1.46 -10.69
CA LYS A 70 -18.38 0.11 -10.48
C LYS A 70 -17.27 -0.92 -10.71
N ASN A 71 -17.09 -1.81 -9.73
CA ASN A 71 -16.03 -2.83 -9.69
C ASN A 71 -14.60 -2.31 -9.97
N SER A 72 -14.36 -1.02 -9.72
CA SER A 72 -13.03 -0.41 -9.82
C SER A 72 -12.21 -0.74 -8.58
N SER A 73 -10.90 -0.99 -8.76
CA SER A 73 -9.96 -1.12 -7.64
C SER A 73 -9.84 0.18 -6.83
N TYR A 74 -10.32 1.30 -7.38
CA TYR A 74 -10.37 2.58 -6.69
C TYR A 74 -11.22 2.54 -5.42
N PHE A 75 -12.29 1.76 -5.37
CA PHE A 75 -13.13 1.68 -4.16
C PHE A 75 -12.34 1.14 -2.96
N TRP A 76 -11.61 0.04 -3.17
CA TRP A 76 -10.78 -0.57 -2.13
C TRP A 76 -9.63 0.34 -1.71
N LEU A 77 -8.98 1.00 -2.66
CA LEU A 77 -7.96 2.01 -2.36
C LEU A 77 -8.53 3.17 -1.54
N PHE A 78 -9.72 3.65 -1.90
CA PHE A 78 -10.42 4.70 -1.16
C PHE A 78 -10.73 4.27 0.28
N ILE A 79 -11.25 3.05 0.48
CA ILE A 79 -11.50 2.53 1.83
C ILE A 79 -10.21 2.41 2.63
N ALA A 80 -9.13 1.86 2.04
CA ALA A 80 -7.85 1.70 2.72
C ALA A 80 -7.29 3.05 3.21
N LEU A 81 -7.25 4.05 2.33
CA LEU A 81 -6.76 5.39 2.65
C LEU A 81 -7.69 6.12 3.64
N LEU A 82 -9.01 5.92 3.54
CA LEU A 82 -9.97 6.58 4.43
C LEU A 82 -9.80 6.06 5.86
N HIS A 83 -9.65 4.75 5.99
CA HIS A 83 -9.35 4.10 7.25
C HIS A 83 -8.04 4.66 7.85
N GLU A 84 -6.98 4.76 7.04
CA GLU A 84 -5.66 5.17 7.52
C GLU A 84 -5.70 6.60 8.04
N GLN A 85 -6.45 7.48 7.35
CA GLN A 85 -6.67 8.85 7.79
C GLN A 85 -7.37 8.95 9.16
N ILE A 86 -8.26 8.01 9.50
CA ILE A 86 -8.95 7.98 10.79
C ILE A 86 -8.00 7.51 11.90
N ILE A 87 -7.20 6.47 11.63
CA ILE A 87 -6.24 5.95 12.61
C ILE A 87 -5.14 6.95 12.89
N GLU A 88 -4.50 7.46 11.84
CA GLU A 88 -3.47 8.48 11.99
C GLU A 88 -4.00 9.69 12.74
N MET A 89 -5.24 10.13 12.46
CA MET A 89 -5.86 11.22 13.21
C MET A 89 -5.89 10.93 14.72
N ILE A 90 -6.33 9.73 15.13
CA ILE A 90 -6.41 9.35 16.54
C ILE A 90 -5.01 9.26 17.16
N VAL A 91 -4.09 8.55 16.49
CA VAL A 91 -2.72 8.31 16.96
C VAL A 91 -1.97 9.63 17.11
N PHE A 92 -1.94 10.47 16.07
CA PHE A 92 -1.27 11.76 16.11
C PHE A 92 -1.97 12.74 17.04
N HIS A 93 -3.29 12.71 17.18
CA HIS A 93 -3.97 13.55 18.16
C HIS A 93 -3.52 13.22 19.59
N ILE A 94 -3.51 11.93 19.96
CA ILE A 94 -3.05 11.49 21.29
C ILE A 94 -1.57 11.84 21.50
N TYR A 95 -0.73 11.56 20.51
CA TYR A 95 0.70 11.84 20.56
C TYR A 95 0.98 13.34 20.72
N PHE A 96 0.46 14.18 19.83
CA PHE A 96 0.71 15.62 19.87
C PHE A 96 0.06 16.31 21.05
N LYS A 97 -1.03 15.77 21.62
CA LYS A 97 -1.61 16.32 22.85
C LYS A 97 -0.63 16.28 24.03
N LYS A 98 0.30 15.31 24.04
CA LYS A 98 1.36 15.19 25.06
C LYS A 98 2.56 16.11 24.77
N VAL A 99 2.92 16.27 23.50
CA VAL A 99 4.11 17.04 23.10
C VAL A 99 3.82 18.53 22.97
N GLU A 100 2.88 18.89 22.09
CA GLU A 100 2.47 20.27 21.86
C GLU A 100 0.99 20.32 21.46
N PRO A 101 0.07 20.67 22.39
CA PRO A 101 -1.38 20.58 22.17
C PRO A 101 -1.92 21.34 20.95
N SER A 102 -1.23 22.41 20.53
CA SER A 102 -1.57 23.18 19.33
C SER A 102 -1.52 22.33 18.05
N TYR A 103 -0.52 21.45 17.93
CA TYR A 103 -0.38 20.54 16.78
C TYR A 103 -1.48 19.51 16.73
N ALA A 104 -1.91 18.99 17.88
CA ALA A 104 -2.97 18.01 17.94
C ALA A 104 -4.23 18.51 17.22
N TYR A 105 -4.64 19.76 17.46
CA TYR A 105 -5.82 20.35 16.82
C TYR A 105 -5.59 20.66 15.33
N VAL A 106 -4.44 21.20 14.96
CA VAL A 106 -4.12 21.51 13.55
C VAL A 106 -4.10 20.23 12.72
N PHE A 107 -3.39 19.19 13.17
CA PHE A 107 -3.33 17.90 12.50
C PHE A 107 -4.71 17.23 12.44
N SER A 108 -5.49 17.28 13.53
CA SER A 108 -6.86 16.74 13.52
C SER A 108 -7.73 17.45 12.48
N GLY A 109 -7.61 18.78 12.37
CA GLY A 109 -8.30 19.56 11.35
C GLY A 109 -7.88 19.18 9.94
N LEU A 110 -6.58 18.97 9.70
CA LEU A 110 -6.05 18.49 8.42
C LEU A 110 -6.56 17.09 8.09
N HIS A 111 -6.53 16.14 9.04
CA HIS A 111 -7.07 14.81 8.83
C HIS A 111 -8.56 14.83 8.50
N LEU A 112 -9.34 15.61 9.25
CA LEU A 112 -10.77 15.79 9.00
C LEU A 112 -11.03 16.37 7.61
N TYR A 113 -10.28 17.40 7.22
CA TYR A 113 -10.39 17.97 5.87
C TYR A 113 -10.02 16.94 4.79
N SER A 114 -8.96 16.16 4.96
CA SER A 114 -8.58 15.10 4.02
C SER A 114 -9.66 14.02 3.89
N ILE A 115 -10.28 13.61 5.00
CA ILE A 115 -11.43 12.69 4.98
C ILE A 115 -12.57 13.26 4.14
N LEU A 116 -12.96 14.52 4.40
CA LEU A 116 -14.01 15.21 3.64
C LEU A 116 -13.65 15.34 2.16
N TYR A 117 -12.39 15.65 1.86
CA TYR A 117 -11.90 15.76 0.49
C TYR A 117 -12.02 14.43 -0.25
N MET A 118 -11.59 13.32 0.37
CA MET A 118 -11.66 11.99 -0.21
C MET A 118 -13.11 11.56 -0.45
N LEU A 119 -13.99 11.79 0.52
CA LEU A 119 -15.43 11.54 0.38
C LEU A 119 -16.03 12.37 -0.77
N GLY A 120 -15.64 13.64 -0.86
CA GLY A 120 -16.06 14.55 -1.91
C GLY A 120 -15.62 14.11 -3.30
N ASP A 121 -14.34 13.78 -3.52
CA ASP A 121 -13.86 13.30 -4.82
C ASP A 121 -14.50 11.95 -5.18
N TYR A 122 -14.60 11.01 -4.22
CA TYR A 122 -15.25 9.73 -4.46
C TYR A 122 -16.71 9.90 -4.88
N ASN A 123 -17.49 10.71 -4.16
CA ASN A 123 -18.87 11.00 -4.51
C ASN A 123 -18.98 11.80 -5.82
N TRP A 124 -18.05 12.70 -6.11
CA TRP A 124 -18.05 13.42 -7.38
C TRP A 124 -17.86 12.45 -8.55
N VAL A 125 -16.89 11.53 -8.48
CA VAL A 125 -16.70 10.48 -9.50
C VAL A 125 -17.95 9.61 -9.65
N ARG A 126 -18.60 9.24 -8.54
CA ARG A 126 -19.84 8.45 -8.57
C ARG A 126 -20.98 9.13 -9.30
N ASN A 127 -21.01 10.46 -9.26
CA ASN A 127 -22.03 11.31 -9.87
C ASN A 127 -21.63 11.91 -11.23
N THR A 128 -20.46 11.57 -11.76
CA THR A 128 -19.98 12.00 -13.09
C THR A 128 -19.69 10.81 -14.00
N PRO A 129 -20.73 10.05 -14.39
CA PRO A 129 -20.56 8.96 -15.34
C PRO A 129 -20.14 9.47 -16.72
N VAL A 130 -19.57 8.58 -17.53
CA VAL A 130 -19.38 8.82 -18.96
C VAL A 130 -20.76 8.95 -19.59
N CYS A 131 -20.98 10.01 -20.36
CA CYS A 131 -22.27 10.29 -20.97
C CYS A 131 -22.13 10.49 -22.47
N ILE A 132 -23.09 9.97 -23.24
CA ILE A 132 -23.23 10.26 -24.67
C ILE A 132 -24.47 11.14 -24.85
N LYS A 133 -24.30 12.36 -25.38
CA LYS A 133 -25.39 13.31 -25.65
C LYS A 133 -25.17 13.97 -27.00
N ASN A 134 -26.18 13.97 -27.87
CA ASN A 134 -26.14 14.61 -29.18
C ASN A 134 -24.86 14.25 -29.99
N ASN A 135 -24.49 12.96 -30.00
CA ASN A 135 -23.28 12.44 -30.65
C ASN A 135 -21.95 13.02 -30.13
N VAL A 136 -21.98 13.66 -28.96
CA VAL A 136 -20.80 14.06 -28.18
C VAL A 136 -20.64 13.09 -27.02
N VAL A 137 -19.42 12.55 -26.89
CA VAL A 137 -19.02 11.70 -25.78
C VAL A 137 -18.31 12.55 -24.74
N GLU A 138 -18.84 12.58 -23.51
CA GLU A 138 -18.23 13.27 -22.38
C GLU A 138 -17.69 12.27 -21.37
N MET A 139 -16.38 12.35 -21.11
CA MET A 139 -15.69 11.52 -20.13
C MET A 139 -15.08 12.42 -19.06
N LYS A 140 -15.62 12.38 -17.84
CA LYS A 140 -15.20 13.22 -16.71
C LYS A 140 -14.79 12.36 -15.52
N ILE A 141 -13.54 12.49 -15.07
CA ILE A 141 -12.99 11.73 -13.94
C ILE A 141 -12.85 12.67 -12.75
N GLY A 142 -13.94 12.86 -12.00
CA GLY A 142 -13.99 13.70 -10.79
C GLY A 142 -13.40 15.09 -10.99
N ALA A 143 -12.58 15.56 -10.04
CA ALA A 143 -11.89 16.84 -10.14
C ALA A 143 -10.67 16.84 -11.09
N ARG A 144 -10.33 15.67 -11.67
CA ARG A 144 -8.97 15.39 -12.15
C ARG A 144 -8.80 15.66 -13.62
N ARG A 145 -9.59 14.98 -14.47
CA ARG A 145 -9.39 14.97 -15.92
C ARG A 145 -10.73 14.89 -16.64
N GLU A 146 -10.87 15.60 -17.75
CA GLU A 146 -12.03 15.53 -18.63
C GLU A 146 -11.62 15.56 -20.10
N ILE A 147 -12.33 14.79 -20.93
CA ILE A 147 -12.26 14.85 -22.40
C ILE A 147 -13.67 14.83 -22.97
N SER A 148 -13.87 15.62 -24.01
CA SER A 148 -15.10 15.67 -24.79
C SER A 148 -14.74 15.61 -26.27
N PHE A 149 -15.43 14.78 -27.03
CA PHE A 149 -15.20 14.60 -28.47
C PHE A 149 -16.48 14.19 -29.18
N HIS A 150 -16.55 14.45 -30.48
CA HIS A 150 -17.66 14.02 -31.30
C HIS A 150 -17.41 12.59 -31.80
N ILE A 151 -18.48 11.80 -32.00
CA ILE A 151 -18.35 10.41 -32.48
C ILE A 151 -17.63 10.35 -33.84
N ARG A 152 -17.84 11.35 -34.71
CA ARG A 152 -17.13 11.49 -36.01
C ARG A 152 -15.61 11.62 -35.90
N ASP A 153 -15.08 12.04 -34.74
CA ASP A 153 -13.65 12.17 -34.51
C ASP A 153 -12.96 10.81 -34.29
N ILE A 154 -13.76 9.77 -34.02
CA ILE A 154 -13.29 8.39 -33.86
C ILE A 154 -12.86 7.85 -35.22
N ARG A 155 -11.64 7.31 -35.28
CA ARG A 155 -11.12 6.59 -36.45
C ARG A 155 -11.45 5.11 -36.37
N LEU A 156 -11.20 4.51 -35.21
CA LEU A 156 -11.49 3.11 -34.94
C LEU A 156 -11.59 2.88 -33.43
N ILE A 157 -12.35 1.86 -33.07
CA ILE A 157 -12.42 1.32 -31.72
C ILE A 157 -11.92 -0.12 -31.81
N ARG A 158 -11.06 -0.54 -30.86
CA ARG A 158 -10.61 -1.93 -30.80
C ARG A 158 -10.35 -2.39 -29.38
N LYS A 159 -10.31 -3.71 -29.19
CA LYS A 159 -9.82 -4.30 -27.95
C LYS A 159 -8.34 -3.96 -27.76
N ALA A 160 -7.97 -3.66 -26.52
CA ALA A 160 -6.61 -3.26 -26.17
C ALA A 160 -6.18 -3.96 -24.89
N GLU A 161 -4.88 -4.28 -24.80
CA GLU A 161 -4.26 -4.90 -23.64
C GLU A 161 -3.04 -4.09 -23.20
N ILE A 162 -2.61 -4.29 -21.95
CA ILE A 162 -1.45 -3.57 -21.41
C ILE A 162 -0.17 -4.15 -22.02
N ALA A 163 0.62 -3.30 -22.66
CA ALA A 163 1.93 -3.70 -23.17
C ALA A 163 2.98 -3.75 -22.05
N TYR A 164 3.82 -4.78 -22.06
CA TYR A 164 4.92 -4.97 -21.10
C TYR A 164 6.28 -4.98 -21.82
N SER A 165 7.29 -4.40 -21.19
CA SER A 165 8.68 -4.47 -21.65
C SER A 165 9.28 -5.86 -21.42
N LYS A 166 10.42 -6.15 -22.04
CA LYS A 166 11.18 -7.39 -21.83
C LYS A 166 11.52 -7.66 -20.35
N ASN A 167 11.55 -6.62 -19.53
CA ASN A 167 11.85 -6.70 -18.10
C ASN A 167 10.58 -6.80 -17.23
N GLY A 168 9.39 -6.96 -17.83
CA GLY A 168 8.11 -7.06 -17.13
C GLY A 168 7.53 -5.73 -16.64
N ALA A 169 8.18 -4.59 -16.90
CA ALA A 169 7.62 -3.27 -16.59
C ALA A 169 6.56 -2.86 -17.60
N ILE A 170 5.47 -2.23 -17.14
CA ILE A 170 4.41 -1.68 -18.01
C ILE A 170 4.98 -0.62 -18.94
N ILE A 171 4.68 -0.73 -20.23
CA ILE A 171 5.01 0.30 -21.22
C ILE A 171 3.96 1.40 -21.10
N HIS A 172 4.42 2.61 -20.81
CA HIS A 172 3.56 3.78 -20.75
C HIS A 172 3.53 4.46 -22.11
N GLU A 173 2.39 4.34 -22.78
CA GLU A 173 2.14 5.07 -24.01
C GLU A 173 2.04 6.58 -23.75
N LYS A 174 2.59 7.36 -24.68
CA LYS A 174 2.52 8.83 -24.66
C LYS A 174 1.25 9.30 -25.36
N ASP A 175 0.79 10.49 -24.98
CA ASP A 175 -0.34 11.17 -25.64
C ASP A 175 -1.63 10.34 -25.63
N VAL A 176 -1.88 9.66 -24.51
CA VAL A 176 -3.08 8.85 -24.27
C VAL A 176 -3.91 9.40 -23.11
N PHE A 177 -5.23 9.34 -23.24
CA PHE A 177 -6.15 9.62 -22.15
C PHE A 177 -6.61 8.32 -21.49
N HIS A 178 -6.17 8.06 -20.26
CA HIS A 178 -6.63 6.88 -19.52
C HIS A 178 -7.97 7.14 -18.85
N LEU A 179 -9.05 6.50 -19.32
CA LEU A 179 -10.38 6.49 -18.71
C LEU A 179 -10.41 5.48 -17.56
N THR A 180 -9.82 5.89 -16.43
CA THR A 180 -9.75 5.13 -15.17
C THR A 180 -9.76 6.10 -14.00
N VAL A 181 -10.43 5.69 -12.93
CA VAL A 181 -10.41 6.39 -11.64
C VAL A 181 -9.17 6.00 -10.83
N PHE A 182 -8.54 4.87 -11.14
CA PHE A 182 -7.34 4.41 -10.44
C PHE A 182 -6.18 5.43 -10.63
N PRO A 183 -5.53 5.88 -9.52
CA PRO A 183 -4.46 6.87 -9.62
C PRO A 183 -3.28 6.38 -10.47
N ARG A 184 -3.04 7.07 -11.59
CA ARG A 184 -1.95 6.72 -12.52
C ARG A 184 -0.55 6.82 -11.91
N VAL A 185 -0.41 7.58 -10.83
CA VAL A 185 0.83 7.62 -10.05
C VAL A 185 1.17 6.25 -9.48
N LEU A 186 0.18 5.50 -8.98
CA LEU A 186 0.37 4.13 -8.50
C LEU A 186 0.74 3.18 -9.64
N THR A 187 0.19 3.39 -10.83
CA THR A 187 0.60 2.62 -12.02
C THR A 187 2.04 2.86 -12.40
N ARG A 188 2.54 4.09 -12.32
CA ARG A 188 3.95 4.41 -12.64
C ARG A 188 4.92 3.93 -11.57
N ILE A 189 4.54 4.13 -10.30
CA ILE A 189 5.37 3.81 -9.15
C ILE A 189 5.37 2.29 -8.94
N PHE A 190 4.21 1.69 -8.72
CA PHE A 190 4.07 0.29 -8.32
C PHE A 190 3.80 -0.68 -9.48
N GLY A 191 3.52 -0.20 -10.69
CA GLY A 191 3.16 -1.08 -11.81
C GLY A 191 1.74 -1.66 -11.70
N ILE A 192 0.90 -1.06 -10.84
CA ILE A 192 -0.46 -1.52 -10.58
C ILE A 192 -1.42 -0.81 -11.53
N THR A 193 -2.23 -1.55 -12.26
CA THR A 193 -3.22 -0.98 -13.17
C THR A 193 -4.48 -1.82 -13.15
N GLU A 194 -5.60 -1.15 -13.43
CA GLU A 194 -6.81 -1.84 -13.86
C GLU A 194 -6.57 -2.45 -15.24
N GLU A 195 -7.39 -3.44 -15.55
CA GLU A 195 -7.39 -4.10 -16.84
C GLU A 195 -7.80 -3.11 -17.94
N LEU A 196 -6.95 -2.97 -18.95
CA LEU A 196 -7.30 -2.28 -20.17
C LEU A 196 -8.22 -3.18 -21.00
N LYS A 197 -9.32 -2.64 -21.50
CA LYS A 197 -10.32 -3.40 -22.27
C LYS A 197 -10.38 -2.98 -23.72
N HIS A 198 -10.51 -1.67 -23.96
CA HIS A 198 -10.64 -1.10 -25.29
C HIS A 198 -9.79 0.15 -25.43
N GLU A 199 -9.45 0.48 -26.66
CA GLU A 199 -8.96 1.79 -27.03
C GLU A 199 -9.80 2.42 -28.13
N ILE A 200 -10.01 3.73 -28.01
CA ILE A 200 -10.58 4.57 -29.05
C ILE A 200 -9.43 5.36 -29.64
N VAL A 201 -9.21 5.23 -30.95
CA VAL A 201 -8.19 6.01 -31.65
C VAL A 201 -8.86 7.09 -32.46
N PHE A 202 -8.36 8.32 -32.34
CA PHE A 202 -8.92 9.47 -33.04
C PHE A 202 -8.31 9.65 -34.43
N LYS A 203 -9.07 10.27 -35.34
CA LYS A 203 -8.60 10.70 -36.66
C LYS A 203 -7.50 11.76 -36.52
N GLU A 204 -7.73 12.73 -35.63
CA GLU A 204 -6.78 13.78 -35.27
C GLU A 204 -6.61 13.89 -33.74
N PRO A 205 -5.48 14.41 -33.24
CA PRO A 205 -5.27 14.58 -31.81
C PRO A 205 -6.27 15.55 -31.15
N ILE A 206 -7.01 15.07 -30.16
CA ILE A 206 -8.03 15.82 -29.43
C ILE A 206 -7.44 16.42 -28.15
N SER A 207 -7.87 17.64 -27.79
CA SER A 207 -7.47 18.28 -26.54
C SER A 207 -8.31 17.79 -25.38
N TYR A 208 -7.67 17.35 -24.29
CA TYR A 208 -8.32 17.06 -23.02
C TYR A 208 -7.84 18.02 -21.92
N LYS A 209 -8.66 18.22 -20.89
CA LYS A 209 -8.29 19.01 -19.70
C LYS A 209 -7.83 18.09 -18.58
N GLY A 210 -6.62 18.31 -18.10
CA GLY A 210 -6.00 17.59 -17.00
C GLY A 210 -6.19 18.27 -15.65
N TYR A 211 -5.30 17.91 -14.72
CA TYR A 211 -5.26 18.51 -13.38
C TYR A 211 -5.16 20.04 -13.48
N PHE A 212 -5.91 20.73 -12.62
CA PHE A 212 -5.98 22.19 -12.58
C PHE A 212 -6.38 22.86 -13.92
N GLY A 213 -6.95 22.11 -14.88
CA GLY A 213 -7.39 22.64 -16.17
C GLY A 213 -6.31 22.66 -17.26
N LEU A 214 -5.17 22.00 -17.04
CA LEU A 214 -4.08 21.95 -18.02
C LEU A 214 -4.49 21.18 -19.29
N LYS A 215 -4.42 21.84 -20.44
CA LYS A 215 -4.66 21.22 -21.74
C LYS A 215 -3.51 20.33 -22.18
N LYS A 216 -3.86 19.17 -22.72
CA LYS A 216 -2.94 18.29 -23.44
C LYS A 216 -3.65 17.67 -24.62
N LYS A 217 -2.94 17.45 -25.72
CA LYS A 217 -3.45 16.70 -26.87
C LYS A 217 -3.23 15.22 -26.66
N VAL A 218 -4.18 14.41 -27.10
CA VAL A 218 -4.13 12.95 -27.06
C VAL A 218 -4.59 12.38 -28.38
N SER A 219 -3.96 11.30 -28.81
CA SER A 219 -4.30 10.58 -30.04
C SER A 219 -5.29 9.44 -29.80
N LYS A 220 -5.40 8.99 -28.55
CA LYS A 220 -6.26 7.87 -28.16
C LYS A 220 -6.81 7.99 -26.74
N VAL A 221 -7.91 7.31 -26.49
CA VAL A 221 -8.47 7.03 -25.17
C VAL A 221 -8.30 5.55 -24.86
N LEU A 222 -7.78 5.24 -23.67
CA LEU A 222 -7.66 3.88 -23.15
C LEU A 222 -8.75 3.64 -22.10
N ILE A 223 -9.59 2.62 -22.29
CA ILE A 223 -10.80 2.36 -21.50
C ILE A 223 -10.62 1.18 -20.56
N TYR A 224 -10.81 1.42 -19.27
CA TYR A 224 -10.64 0.44 -18.19
C TYR A 224 -11.96 0.07 -17.49
N ILE A 225 -13.06 0.76 -17.81
CA ILE A 225 -14.32 0.67 -17.07
C ILE A 225 -15.02 -0.67 -17.23
N GLU A 226 -15.88 -1.04 -16.27
CA GLU A 226 -16.64 -2.28 -16.31
C GLU A 226 -17.49 -2.38 -17.58
N ASP A 227 -18.36 -1.39 -17.78
CA ASP A 227 -19.35 -1.31 -18.86
C ASP A 227 -18.73 -0.97 -20.24
N SER A 228 -17.42 -1.21 -20.42
CA SER A 228 -16.70 -0.84 -21.66
C SER A 228 -17.31 -1.47 -22.91
N ASN A 229 -17.80 -2.71 -22.84
CA ASN A 229 -18.40 -3.37 -24.00
C ASN A 229 -19.70 -2.66 -24.41
N GLN A 230 -20.55 -2.30 -23.45
CA GLN A 230 -21.81 -1.60 -23.74
C GLN A 230 -21.56 -0.21 -24.31
N LEU A 231 -20.57 0.51 -23.76
CA LEU A 231 -20.13 1.80 -24.29
C LEU A 231 -19.66 1.67 -25.74
N VAL A 232 -18.81 0.69 -26.03
CA VAL A 232 -18.28 0.46 -27.39
C VAL A 232 -19.40 0.10 -28.36
N ASN A 233 -20.29 -0.84 -28.03
CA ASN A 233 -21.41 -1.21 -28.91
C ASN A 233 -22.31 0.00 -29.27
N ILE A 234 -22.56 0.91 -28.33
CA ILE A 234 -23.36 2.12 -28.59
C ILE A 234 -22.61 3.11 -29.48
N LEU A 235 -21.29 3.22 -29.31
CA LEU A 235 -20.47 4.08 -30.15
C LEU A 235 -20.38 3.52 -31.57
N GLU A 236 -20.14 2.22 -31.74
CA GLU A 236 -20.11 1.53 -33.03
C GLU A 236 -21.45 1.67 -33.75
N LYS A 237 -22.57 1.37 -33.08
CA LYS A 237 -23.90 1.57 -33.68
C LYS A 237 -24.14 3.02 -34.12
N LYS A 238 -23.73 4.00 -33.30
CA LYS A 238 -23.85 5.42 -33.65
C LYS A 238 -22.86 5.86 -34.74
N MET A 239 -21.75 5.16 -34.92
CA MET A 239 -20.83 5.36 -36.04
C MET A 239 -21.48 4.83 -37.31
N GLU A 240 -22.05 3.62 -37.28
CA GLU A 240 -22.83 3.03 -38.38
C GLU A 240 -24.03 3.90 -38.78
N ASP A 241 -24.83 4.38 -37.82
CA ASP A 241 -25.96 5.31 -38.06
C ASP A 241 -25.50 6.66 -38.66
N LEU A 242 -24.22 7.02 -38.53
CA LEU A 242 -23.60 8.21 -39.11
C LEU A 242 -22.85 7.93 -40.43
N GLU A 243 -22.65 6.65 -40.75
CA GLU A 243 -21.91 6.09 -41.89
C GLU A 243 -22.85 5.46 -42.94
N GLU A 244 -24.18 5.61 -42.83
CA GLU A 244 -25.13 5.39 -43.95
C GLU A 244 -24.95 6.40 -45.12
N GLU A 245 -23.87 7.20 -45.10
CA GLU A 245 -23.16 7.67 -46.28
C GLU A 245 -21.69 7.20 -46.20
N ASP A 246 -21.34 6.33 -47.16
CA ASP A 246 -20.04 5.73 -47.50
C ASP A 246 -19.56 4.45 -46.80
N GLU A 247 -19.37 3.45 -47.68
CA GLU A 247 -19.13 2.03 -47.43
C GLU A 247 -17.73 1.69 -46.88
N SER A 248 -17.78 0.77 -45.91
CA SER A 248 -16.98 -0.46 -45.76
C SER A 248 -15.45 -0.36 -45.73
N ILE A 249 -14.83 -0.70 -44.60
CA ILE A 249 -13.56 -1.46 -44.56
C ILE A 249 -13.50 -2.39 -43.32
N GLN A 250 -13.00 -3.61 -43.55
CA GLN A 250 -12.76 -4.78 -42.70
C GLN A 250 -12.04 -4.57 -41.35
N GLU A 251 -12.46 -5.36 -40.35
CA GLU A 251 -11.78 -5.59 -39.08
C GLU A 251 -10.77 -6.76 -39.11
N ASP A 252 -9.65 -6.59 -38.41
CA ASP A 252 -8.68 -7.64 -38.11
C ASP A 252 -8.70 -8.03 -36.61
N LYS A 253 -8.57 -9.35 -36.39
CA LYS A 253 -8.73 -10.07 -35.11
C LYS A 253 -7.63 -9.75 -34.07
N VAL A 254 -8.04 -9.61 -32.80
CA VAL A 254 -7.15 -9.62 -31.63
C VAL A 254 -7.31 -10.91 -30.82
N VAL A 255 -6.19 -11.60 -30.59
CA VAL A 255 -6.05 -12.78 -29.74
C VAL A 255 -5.93 -12.34 -28.28
N THR A 256 -6.79 -12.88 -27.41
CA THR A 256 -6.87 -12.58 -25.97
C THR A 256 -5.84 -13.35 -25.17
N ASN A 257 -5.15 -12.69 -24.23
CA ASN A 257 -4.40 -13.39 -23.18
C ASN A 257 -5.06 -13.22 -21.79
N LYS A 258 -5.02 -14.29 -21.01
CA LYS A 258 -5.76 -14.44 -19.75
C LYS A 258 -5.17 -13.54 -18.65
N LYS A 259 -6.03 -12.74 -18.00
CA LYS A 259 -5.68 -11.85 -16.87
C LYS A 259 -5.04 -12.61 -15.71
N SER A 260 -3.93 -12.06 -15.19
CA SER A 260 -3.42 -12.43 -13.87
C SER A 260 -4.07 -11.53 -12.80
N PRO A 261 -4.51 -12.05 -11.65
CA PRO A 261 -5.00 -11.24 -10.54
C PRO A 261 -3.92 -10.25 -10.04
N LEU A 262 -4.37 -9.15 -9.41
CA LEU A 262 -3.52 -8.08 -8.85
C LEU A 262 -2.52 -8.63 -7.83
N ILE A 263 -3.03 -9.43 -6.90
CA ILE A 263 -2.30 -10.23 -5.91
C ILE A 263 -2.98 -11.60 -5.80
N GLN A 264 -2.29 -12.54 -5.15
CA GLN A 264 -2.88 -13.83 -4.79
C GLN A 264 -3.74 -13.62 -3.53
N TRP A 265 -5.06 -13.46 -3.71
CA TRP A 265 -5.98 -13.10 -2.64
C TRP A 265 -6.07 -14.18 -1.55
N GLU A 266 -5.92 -15.44 -1.92
CA GLU A 266 -5.91 -16.59 -1.00
C GLU A 266 -4.74 -16.50 -0.03
N ILE A 267 -3.55 -16.18 -0.55
CA ILE A 267 -2.34 -15.95 0.24
C ILE A 267 -2.50 -14.73 1.13
N TYR A 268 -3.01 -13.62 0.58
CA TYR A 268 -3.26 -12.39 1.33
C TYR A 268 -4.18 -12.63 2.53
N LEU A 269 -5.36 -13.23 2.29
CA LEU A 269 -6.34 -13.50 3.34
C LEU A 269 -5.80 -14.49 4.38
N THR A 270 -5.00 -15.47 3.95
CA THR A 270 -4.35 -16.41 4.87
C THR A 270 -3.34 -15.70 5.78
N LEU A 271 -2.51 -14.81 5.22
CA LEU A 271 -1.53 -14.06 6.01
C LEU A 271 -2.20 -13.04 6.96
N VAL A 272 -3.29 -12.40 6.54
CA VAL A 272 -4.10 -11.54 7.41
C VAL A 272 -4.71 -12.34 8.55
N PHE A 273 -5.30 -13.50 8.23
CA PHE A 273 -5.86 -14.40 9.24
C PHE A 273 -4.80 -14.89 10.23
N LEU A 274 -3.63 -15.30 9.75
CA LEU A 274 -2.50 -15.68 10.60
C LEU A 274 -2.03 -14.54 11.50
N ASN A 275 -2.00 -13.30 11.01
CA ASN A 275 -1.67 -12.13 11.84
C ASN A 275 -2.70 -11.88 12.94
N VAL A 276 -3.99 -12.06 12.66
CA VAL A 276 -5.04 -11.97 13.70
C VAL A 276 -4.86 -13.06 14.74
N LEU A 277 -4.61 -14.31 14.31
CA LEU A 277 -4.32 -15.40 15.25
C LEU A 277 -3.04 -15.13 16.06
N GLY A 278 -2.00 -14.60 15.42
CA GLY A 278 -0.76 -14.23 16.08
C GLY A 278 -0.97 -13.12 17.11
N ALA A 279 -1.75 -12.09 16.78
CA ALA A 279 -2.10 -11.01 17.70
C ALA A 279 -2.92 -11.51 18.90
N LEU A 280 -3.89 -12.39 18.67
CA LEU A 280 -4.68 -13.01 19.73
C LEU A 280 -3.83 -13.90 20.64
N ALA A 281 -2.84 -14.61 20.09
CA ALA A 281 -1.89 -15.41 20.86
C ALA A 281 -0.90 -14.52 21.65
N MET A 282 -0.44 -13.42 21.05
CA MET A 282 0.51 -12.51 21.67
C MET A 282 -0.12 -11.62 22.76
N ALA A 283 -1.41 -11.30 22.65
CA ALA A 283 -2.12 -10.44 23.61
C ALA A 283 -1.99 -10.89 25.08
N PRO A 284 -2.26 -12.15 25.47
CA PRO A 284 -2.11 -12.57 26.87
C PRO A 284 -0.65 -12.55 27.34
N TYR A 285 0.31 -12.80 26.44
CA TYR A 285 1.74 -12.66 26.76
C TYR A 285 2.11 -11.19 27.03
N ALA A 286 1.68 -10.27 26.16
CA ALA A 286 1.90 -8.83 26.34
C ALA A 286 1.20 -8.29 27.60
N ILE A 287 0.00 -8.77 27.92
CA ILE A 287 -0.70 -8.44 29.16
C ILE A 287 0.13 -8.85 30.39
N ALA A 288 0.67 -10.07 30.38
CA ALA A 288 1.42 -10.62 31.51
C ALA A 288 2.81 -9.99 31.67
N ARG A 289 3.51 -9.75 30.55
CA ARG A 289 4.87 -9.21 30.55
C ARG A 289 4.90 -7.70 30.73
N GLU A 290 4.13 -6.97 29.92
CA GLU A 290 4.25 -5.52 29.79
C GLU A 290 3.20 -4.75 30.60
N GLY A 291 2.07 -5.39 30.96
CA GLY A 291 1.05 -4.76 31.80
C GLY A 291 0.35 -3.56 31.16
N TYR A 292 0.48 -3.31 29.85
CA TYR A 292 -0.04 -2.10 29.17
C TYR A 292 -1.54 -1.86 29.37
N HIS A 293 -2.35 -2.90 29.54
CA HIS A 293 -3.77 -2.75 29.86
C HIS A 293 -4.00 -1.96 31.18
N LYS A 294 -3.10 -2.10 32.18
CA LYS A 294 -3.14 -1.35 33.44
C LYS A 294 -2.77 0.10 33.24
N GLU A 295 -1.72 0.37 32.46
CA GLU A 295 -1.31 1.75 32.13
C GLU A 295 -2.39 2.49 31.35
N MET A 296 -3.09 1.79 30.47
CA MET A 296 -4.22 2.32 29.70
C MET A 296 -5.50 2.43 30.52
N GLY A 297 -5.57 1.86 31.73
CA GLY A 297 -6.76 1.86 32.57
C GLY A 297 -7.95 1.10 31.97
N ILE A 298 -7.68 0.05 31.16
CA ILE A 298 -8.70 -0.73 30.46
C ILE A 298 -8.68 -2.21 30.88
N SER A 299 -9.81 -2.89 30.71
CA SER A 299 -9.88 -4.35 30.93
C SER A 299 -8.99 -5.11 29.94
N GLU A 300 -8.50 -6.29 30.35
CA GLU A 300 -7.71 -7.20 29.49
C GLU A 300 -8.43 -7.57 28.19
N TRP A 301 -9.76 -7.77 28.26
CA TRP A 301 -10.58 -8.05 27.09
C TRP A 301 -10.58 -6.88 26.10
N LEU A 302 -10.77 -5.64 26.61
CA LEU A 302 -10.75 -4.44 25.77
C LEU A 302 -9.35 -4.20 25.18
N PHE A 303 -8.29 -4.43 25.96
CA PHE A 303 -6.91 -4.38 25.44
C PHE A 303 -6.72 -5.38 24.30
N THR A 304 -7.12 -6.64 24.50
CA THR A 304 -7.01 -7.69 23.48
C THR A 304 -7.75 -7.34 22.20
N LEU A 305 -8.96 -6.76 22.32
CA LEU A 305 -9.75 -6.32 21.18
C LEU A 305 -9.07 -5.17 20.42
N ILE A 306 -8.58 -4.14 21.13
CA ILE A 306 -7.89 -3.00 20.53
C ILE A 306 -6.59 -3.45 19.87
N PHE A 307 -5.79 -4.26 20.57
CA PHE A 307 -4.53 -4.79 20.08
C PHE A 307 -4.71 -5.66 18.84
N SER A 308 -5.67 -6.58 18.84
CA SER A 308 -5.96 -7.44 17.69
C SER A 308 -6.58 -6.65 16.53
N GLY A 309 -7.41 -5.65 16.83
CA GLY A 309 -7.97 -4.75 15.82
C GLY A 309 -6.91 -3.89 15.16
N GLN A 310 -5.96 -3.37 15.94
CA GLN A 310 -4.77 -2.68 15.43
C GLN A 310 -3.93 -3.60 14.55
N MET A 311 -3.62 -4.82 15.01
CA MET A 311 -2.82 -5.77 14.23
C MET A 311 -3.50 -6.23 12.94
N LEU A 312 -4.82 -6.49 12.97
CA LEU A 312 -5.58 -6.81 11.77
C LEU A 312 -5.36 -5.77 10.69
N LEU A 313 -5.37 -4.51 11.10
CA LEU A 313 -5.44 -3.37 10.23
C LEU A 313 -4.08 -2.98 9.67
N GLU A 314 -3.07 -2.99 10.53
CA GLU A 314 -1.68 -2.91 10.15
C GLU A 314 -1.31 -4.05 9.19
N ALA A 315 -1.62 -5.30 9.55
CA ALA A 315 -1.36 -6.45 8.69
C ALA A 315 -2.11 -6.34 7.35
N ALA A 316 -3.38 -5.92 7.35
CA ALA A 316 -4.16 -5.77 6.13
C ALA A 316 -3.51 -4.79 5.13
N ILE A 317 -2.97 -3.66 5.61
CA ILE A 317 -2.30 -2.68 4.76
C ILE A 317 -0.92 -3.17 4.35
N LEU A 318 -0.08 -3.54 5.32
CA LEU A 318 1.32 -3.86 5.06
C LEU A 318 1.45 -5.11 4.20
N LEU A 319 0.63 -6.14 4.42
CA LEU A 319 0.61 -7.35 3.58
C LEU A 319 0.12 -7.05 2.16
N PHE A 320 -0.87 -6.17 2.01
CA PHE A 320 -1.37 -5.78 0.69
C PHE A 320 -0.25 -5.09 -0.11
N LEU A 321 0.41 -4.10 0.51
CA LEU A 321 1.55 -3.41 -0.09
C LEU A 321 2.72 -4.37 -0.36
N ALA A 322 3.02 -5.26 0.58
CA ALA A 322 4.09 -6.25 0.44
C ALA A 322 3.86 -7.19 -0.75
N LEU A 323 2.65 -7.74 -0.92
CA LEU A 323 2.32 -8.62 -2.04
C LEU A 323 2.29 -7.88 -3.37
N LEU A 324 1.83 -6.62 -3.38
CA LEU A 324 1.89 -5.76 -4.56
C LEU A 324 3.34 -5.51 -5.01
N MET A 325 4.22 -5.14 -4.07
CA MET A 325 5.65 -4.95 -4.36
C MET A 325 6.33 -6.27 -4.72
N GLY A 326 5.97 -7.36 -4.02
CA GLY A 326 6.51 -8.70 -4.15
C GLY A 326 6.44 -9.26 -5.57
N LYS A 327 5.38 -8.93 -6.33
CA LYS A 327 5.23 -9.32 -7.75
C LYS A 327 6.38 -8.79 -8.62
N SER A 328 6.90 -7.60 -8.30
CA SER A 328 7.96 -6.96 -9.09
C SER A 328 9.38 -7.34 -8.65
N VAL A 329 9.55 -7.82 -7.41
CA VAL A 329 10.85 -8.26 -6.86
C VAL A 329 10.99 -9.78 -6.72
N LYS A 330 9.96 -10.55 -7.09
CA LYS A 330 9.91 -12.03 -7.09
C LYS A 330 10.12 -12.66 -5.71
N ILE A 331 9.50 -12.09 -4.67
CA ILE A 331 9.42 -12.73 -3.35
C ILE A 331 8.68 -14.06 -3.48
N LYS A 332 9.11 -15.07 -2.72
CA LYS A 332 8.57 -16.43 -2.76
C LYS A 332 7.81 -16.75 -1.49
N MET A 333 6.71 -17.49 -1.62
CA MET A 333 5.98 -18.08 -0.50
C MET A 333 5.76 -19.57 -0.76
N PRO A 334 6.82 -20.40 -0.70
CA PRO A 334 6.79 -21.73 -1.30
C PRO A 334 5.76 -22.70 -0.68
N ILE A 335 5.48 -22.58 0.62
CA ILE A 335 4.52 -23.47 1.29
C ILE A 335 3.10 -23.03 0.93
N LEU A 336 2.80 -21.73 1.08
CA LEU A 336 1.48 -21.19 0.74
C LEU A 336 1.15 -21.36 -0.74
N GLU A 337 2.11 -21.09 -1.63
CA GLU A 337 1.97 -21.30 -3.08
C GLU A 337 1.72 -22.78 -3.42
N THR A 338 2.38 -23.72 -2.72
CA THR A 338 2.16 -25.16 -2.93
C THR A 338 0.76 -25.59 -2.49
N ILE A 339 0.30 -25.10 -1.33
CA ILE A 339 -1.04 -25.36 -0.80
C ILE A 339 -2.11 -24.88 -1.78
N PHE A 340 -2.02 -23.63 -2.24
CA PHE A 340 -3.04 -23.04 -3.12
C PHE A 340 -2.93 -23.48 -4.58
N SER A 341 -1.75 -23.94 -5.04
CA SER A 341 -1.60 -24.56 -6.36
C SER A 341 -2.04 -26.03 -6.42
N LYS A 342 -2.53 -26.60 -5.30
CA LYS A 342 -2.93 -28.01 -5.17
C LYS A 342 -1.85 -29.00 -5.62
N LYS A 343 -0.57 -28.62 -5.47
CA LYS A 343 0.57 -29.50 -5.73
C LYS A 343 0.91 -30.28 -4.47
N ASN A 344 1.45 -31.48 -4.64
CA ASN A 344 1.97 -32.25 -3.51
C ASN A 344 3.19 -31.53 -2.91
N VAL A 345 3.30 -31.55 -1.58
CA VAL A 345 4.46 -31.00 -0.87
C VAL A 345 5.69 -31.79 -1.26
N GLU A 346 6.63 -31.14 -1.95
CA GLU A 346 7.88 -31.76 -2.37
C GLU A 346 8.77 -32.04 -1.15
N ARG A 347 9.50 -33.18 -1.18
CA ARG A 347 10.47 -33.55 -0.12
C ARG A 347 11.52 -32.45 0.13
N GLN A 348 11.79 -31.60 -0.87
CA GLN A 348 12.70 -30.46 -0.76
C GLN A 348 12.14 -29.34 0.14
N LEU A 349 10.82 -29.13 0.21
CA LEU A 349 10.20 -28.18 1.13
C LEU A 349 10.36 -28.65 2.58
N LEU A 350 10.15 -29.94 2.86
CA LEU A 350 10.34 -30.52 4.20
C LEU A 350 11.79 -30.38 4.68
N LYS A 351 12.78 -30.56 3.79
CA LYS A 351 14.19 -30.30 4.12
C LYS A 351 14.43 -28.84 4.51
N LYS A 352 13.80 -27.89 3.81
CA LYS A 352 13.90 -26.46 4.14
C LYS A 352 13.26 -26.14 5.50
N VAL A 353 12.14 -26.79 5.86
CA VAL A 353 11.57 -26.68 7.20
C VAL A 353 12.56 -27.15 8.26
N GLY A 354 13.18 -28.32 8.07
CA GLY A 354 14.21 -28.82 8.99
C GLY A 354 15.41 -27.87 9.11
N MET A 355 15.86 -27.28 8.00
CA MET A 355 16.92 -26.27 8.03
C MET A 355 16.50 -25.01 8.79
N SER A 356 15.26 -24.52 8.62
CA SER A 356 14.74 -23.38 9.39
C SER A 356 14.77 -23.62 10.90
N VAL A 357 14.40 -24.83 11.34
CA VAL A 357 14.48 -25.21 12.75
C VAL A 357 15.93 -25.13 13.24
N ILE A 358 16.88 -25.69 12.48
CA ILE A 358 18.31 -25.64 12.82
C ILE A 358 18.80 -24.18 12.90
N TYR A 359 18.45 -23.34 11.93
CA TYR A 359 18.82 -21.92 11.96
C TYR A 359 18.20 -21.18 13.13
N GLY A 360 16.95 -21.48 13.50
CA GLY A 360 16.32 -20.93 14.70
C GLY A 360 17.10 -21.29 15.97
N ILE A 361 17.45 -22.57 16.14
CA ILE A 361 18.26 -23.06 17.27
C ILE A 361 19.63 -22.38 17.32
N MET A 362 20.32 -22.30 16.18
CA MET A 362 21.64 -21.67 16.12
C MET A 362 21.55 -20.18 16.45
N THR A 363 20.56 -19.48 15.92
CA THR A 363 20.34 -18.06 16.17
C THR A 363 20.07 -17.80 17.65
N SER A 364 19.21 -18.59 18.31
CA SER A 364 18.94 -18.40 19.74
C SER A 364 20.18 -18.65 20.60
N ILE A 365 20.97 -19.70 20.30
CA ILE A 365 22.22 -19.97 21.02
C ILE A 365 23.19 -18.78 20.88
N VAL A 366 23.37 -18.26 19.67
CA VAL A 366 24.24 -17.10 19.43
C VAL A 366 23.71 -15.87 20.18
N ILE A 367 22.41 -15.60 20.11
CA ILE A 367 21.78 -14.48 20.83
C ILE A 367 22.01 -14.60 22.34
N MET A 368 21.79 -15.79 22.92
CA MET A 368 21.98 -16.03 24.36
C MET A 368 23.43 -15.85 24.78
N ILE A 369 24.39 -16.37 24.02
CA ILE A 369 25.83 -16.19 24.30
C ILE A 369 26.21 -14.71 24.26
N VAL A 370 25.80 -14.00 23.21
CA VAL A 370 26.08 -12.57 23.05
C VAL A 370 25.42 -11.76 24.17
N SER A 371 24.16 -12.08 24.50
CA SER A 371 23.43 -11.46 25.61
C SER A 371 24.14 -11.66 26.95
N TYR A 372 24.59 -12.89 27.24
CA TYR A 372 25.35 -13.18 28.46
C TYR A 372 26.62 -12.33 28.58
N PHE A 373 27.42 -12.24 27.51
CA PHE A 373 28.65 -11.44 27.53
C PHE A 373 28.36 -9.93 27.69
N ILE A 374 27.30 -9.42 27.05
CA ILE A 374 26.89 -8.02 27.20
C ILE A 374 26.45 -7.76 28.65
N SER A 375 25.55 -8.58 29.19
CA SER A 375 25.06 -8.42 30.56
C SER A 375 26.18 -8.54 31.59
N TYR A 376 27.05 -9.54 31.46
CA TYR A 376 28.21 -9.72 32.34
C TYR A 376 29.17 -8.53 32.27
N SER A 377 29.50 -8.05 31.07
CA SER A 377 30.43 -6.93 30.89
C SER A 377 29.87 -5.60 31.38
N LEU A 378 28.55 -5.42 31.34
CA LEU A 378 27.88 -4.18 31.76
C LEU A 378 27.40 -4.24 33.22
N GLY A 379 27.60 -5.37 33.91
CA GLY A 379 27.13 -5.56 35.29
C GLY A 379 25.61 -5.54 35.43
N ILE A 380 24.88 -5.98 34.40
CA ILE A 380 23.42 -5.98 34.38
C ILE A 380 22.92 -7.17 35.18
N ASP A 381 22.12 -6.88 36.21
CA ASP A 381 21.41 -7.90 36.97
C ASP A 381 20.09 -8.27 36.26
N ASN A 382 20.06 -9.49 35.73
CA ASN A 382 18.88 -10.05 35.04
C ASN A 382 17.96 -10.84 35.98
N SER A 383 18.29 -10.97 37.28
CA SER A 383 17.53 -11.78 38.23
C SER A 383 16.12 -11.26 38.54
N SER A 384 15.86 -9.98 38.21
CA SER A 384 14.56 -9.33 38.39
C SER A 384 13.62 -9.48 37.19
N ILE A 385 14.07 -10.08 36.08
CA ILE A 385 13.24 -10.30 34.89
C ILE A 385 12.27 -11.46 35.16
N ASN A 386 11.01 -11.12 35.37
CA ASN A 386 9.94 -12.12 35.43
C ASN A 386 9.46 -12.46 34.02
N GLU A 387 10.05 -13.49 33.43
CA GLU A 387 9.52 -14.08 32.19
C GLU A 387 8.14 -14.71 32.46
N PRO A 388 7.15 -14.52 31.57
CA PRO A 388 5.87 -15.18 31.68
C PRO A 388 5.99 -16.70 31.67
N VAL A 389 4.99 -17.39 32.24
CA VAL A 389 4.93 -18.86 32.26
C VAL A 389 5.05 -19.46 30.85
N TRP A 390 5.64 -20.65 30.76
CA TRP A 390 6.04 -21.31 29.51
C TRP A 390 4.97 -21.32 28.40
N TRP A 391 3.68 -21.48 28.75
CA TRP A 391 2.59 -21.51 27.77
C TRP A 391 2.27 -20.13 27.21
N LEU A 392 2.41 -19.07 28.02
CA LEU A 392 2.32 -17.68 27.55
C LEU A 392 3.51 -17.37 26.65
N GLY A 393 4.73 -17.79 27.04
CA GLY A 393 5.91 -17.68 26.20
C GLY A 393 5.69 -18.34 24.84
N THR A 394 5.11 -19.54 24.80
CA THR A 394 4.79 -20.26 23.55
C THR A 394 3.80 -19.49 22.66
N LEU A 395 2.75 -18.92 23.25
CA LEU A 395 1.78 -18.10 22.52
C LEU A 395 2.40 -16.79 22.01
N GLY A 396 3.23 -16.14 22.84
CA GLY A 396 4.02 -14.97 22.48
C GLY A 396 4.94 -15.25 21.29
N SER A 397 5.72 -16.33 21.35
CA SER A 397 6.61 -16.78 20.26
C SER A 397 5.86 -17.04 18.96
N PHE A 398 4.68 -17.68 19.02
CA PHE A 398 3.86 -17.92 17.83
C PHE A 398 3.36 -16.61 17.22
N GLY A 399 2.90 -15.69 18.08
CA GLY A 399 2.46 -14.37 17.67
C GLY A 399 3.56 -13.55 17.02
N ALA A 400 4.67 -13.35 17.76
CA ALA A 400 5.84 -12.59 17.30
C ALA A 400 6.42 -13.16 16.01
N GLY A 401 6.61 -14.49 15.94
CA GLY A 401 7.13 -15.17 14.75
C GLY A 401 6.28 -14.97 13.49
N ILE A 402 4.98 -14.68 13.63
CA ILE A 402 4.10 -14.33 12.49
C ILE A 402 4.10 -12.82 12.26
N THR A 403 3.73 -12.03 13.27
CA THR A 403 3.48 -10.60 13.12
C THR A 403 4.74 -9.87 12.72
N GLU A 404 5.84 -10.11 13.43
CA GLU A 404 7.12 -9.43 13.18
C GLU A 404 7.71 -9.84 11.83
N GLU A 405 7.63 -11.12 11.46
CA GLU A 405 8.12 -11.55 10.15
C GLU A 405 7.31 -10.95 9.00
N THR A 406 5.98 -10.81 9.16
CA THR A 406 5.19 -10.14 8.12
C THR A 406 5.49 -8.64 7.98
N ILE A 407 5.74 -7.94 9.08
CA ILE A 407 6.07 -6.51 9.07
C ILE A 407 7.51 -6.28 8.56
N PHE A 408 8.49 -6.93 9.16
CA PHE A 408 9.90 -6.61 8.93
C PHE A 408 10.48 -7.34 7.72
N ARG A 409 10.08 -8.58 7.47
CA ARG A 409 10.63 -9.36 6.36
C ARG A 409 9.74 -9.19 5.15
N LEU A 410 8.48 -9.62 5.24
CA LEU A 410 7.60 -9.58 4.09
C LEU A 410 7.31 -8.15 3.61
N PHE A 411 7.05 -7.19 4.50
CA PHE A 411 6.84 -5.80 4.08
C PHE A 411 8.16 -5.02 3.95
N LEU A 412 8.91 -4.80 5.04
CA LEU A 412 10.01 -3.83 5.04
C LEU A 412 11.21 -4.25 4.15
N VAL A 413 11.70 -5.50 4.24
CA VAL A 413 12.77 -5.98 3.35
C VAL A 413 12.32 -5.92 1.88
N THR A 414 11.09 -6.34 1.58
CA THR A 414 10.51 -6.23 0.23
C THR A 414 10.46 -4.79 -0.25
N ALA A 415 10.03 -3.85 0.59
CA ALA A 415 9.95 -2.43 0.26
C ALA A 415 11.33 -1.84 -0.08
N ILE A 416 12.37 -2.18 0.69
CA ILE A 416 13.74 -1.71 0.43
C ILE A 416 14.28 -2.32 -0.87
N ILE A 417 14.14 -3.63 -1.07
CA ILE A 417 14.54 -4.30 -2.32
C ILE A 417 13.80 -3.69 -3.52
N TRP A 418 12.53 -3.36 -3.36
CA TRP A 418 11.71 -2.73 -4.37
C TRP A 418 12.18 -1.31 -4.71
N LEU A 419 12.50 -0.49 -3.69
CA LEU A 419 13.09 0.84 -3.89
C LEU A 419 14.43 0.76 -4.63
N LEU A 420 15.30 -0.19 -4.23
CA LEU A 420 16.57 -0.44 -4.90
C LEU A 420 16.37 -0.90 -6.36
N THR A 421 15.35 -1.72 -6.62
CA THR A 421 14.96 -2.14 -7.97
C THR A 421 14.53 -0.94 -8.82
N LYS A 422 13.78 0.00 -8.24
CA LYS A 422 13.34 1.23 -8.92
C LYS A 422 14.53 2.15 -9.21
N ALA A 423 15.43 2.33 -8.25
CA ALA A 423 16.68 3.06 -8.45
C ALA A 423 17.55 2.41 -9.54
N GLY A 424 17.58 1.08 -9.59
CA GLY A 424 18.25 0.26 -10.61
C GLY A 424 17.53 0.17 -11.96
N LYS A 425 16.56 1.06 -12.26
CA LYS A 425 15.77 1.08 -13.51
C LYS A 425 15.08 -0.26 -13.82
N GLY A 426 14.59 -0.95 -12.79
CA GLY A 426 13.85 -2.21 -12.91
C GLY A 426 14.70 -3.47 -12.88
N LYS A 427 16.03 -3.37 -12.66
CA LYS A 427 16.88 -4.53 -12.39
C LYS A 427 16.78 -4.91 -10.92
N ILE A 428 16.35 -6.14 -10.63
CA ILE A 428 16.30 -6.67 -9.26
C ILE A 428 17.73 -6.69 -8.71
N PRO A 429 17.98 -6.13 -7.51
CA PRO A 429 19.31 -6.11 -6.90
C PRO A 429 19.82 -7.53 -6.63
N ILE A 430 21.13 -7.72 -6.66
CA ILE A 430 21.80 -9.01 -6.41
C ILE A 430 22.95 -8.78 -5.43
N GLY A 431 23.29 -9.80 -4.64
CA GLY A 431 24.48 -9.80 -3.79
C GLY A 431 24.43 -8.72 -2.72
N PHE A 432 25.41 -7.80 -2.73
CA PHE A 432 25.60 -6.78 -1.69
C PHE A 432 24.34 -5.93 -1.45
N SER A 433 23.61 -5.53 -2.50
CA SER A 433 22.41 -4.70 -2.37
C SER A 433 21.24 -5.39 -1.67
N ILE A 434 21.16 -6.72 -1.74
CA ILE A 434 20.18 -7.49 -0.97
C ILE A 434 20.56 -7.48 0.51
N TRP A 435 21.84 -7.70 0.82
CA TRP A 435 22.34 -7.67 2.20
C TRP A 435 22.20 -6.29 2.83
N THR A 436 22.36 -5.21 2.08
CA THR A 436 22.07 -3.86 2.60
C THR A 436 20.60 -3.69 2.99
N ALA A 437 19.66 -4.30 2.24
CA ALA A 437 18.25 -4.26 2.60
C ALA A 437 17.96 -5.05 3.88
N ILE A 438 18.56 -6.25 4.01
CA ILE A 438 18.44 -7.10 5.20
C ILE A 438 19.02 -6.40 6.43
N ILE A 439 20.24 -5.87 6.34
CA ILE A 439 20.92 -5.19 7.47
C ILE A 439 20.14 -3.93 7.88
N PHE A 440 19.68 -3.14 6.91
CA PHE A 440 18.90 -1.94 7.22
C PHE A 440 17.57 -2.27 7.90
N ALA A 441 16.85 -3.30 7.44
CA ALA A 441 15.64 -3.77 8.10
C ALA A 441 15.93 -4.32 9.51
N ALA A 442 17.04 -5.06 9.70
CA ALA A 442 17.47 -5.57 10.99
C ALA A 442 17.81 -4.44 12.00
N LEU A 443 18.39 -3.33 11.52
CA LEU A 443 18.64 -2.15 12.35
C LEU A 443 17.34 -1.48 12.79
N ILE A 444 16.38 -1.32 11.88
CA ILE A 444 15.05 -0.77 12.22
C ILE A 444 14.32 -1.69 13.21
N PHE A 445 14.39 -3.00 12.98
CA PHE A 445 13.84 -4.01 13.89
C PHE A 445 14.43 -3.86 15.30
N GLY A 446 15.76 -3.80 15.43
CA GLY A 446 16.41 -3.58 16.72
C GLY A 446 16.05 -2.23 17.37
N LEU A 447 15.93 -1.16 16.58
CA LEU A 447 15.53 0.16 17.10
C LEU A 447 14.12 0.15 17.71
N LEU A 448 13.19 -0.63 17.14
CA LEU A 448 11.83 -0.72 17.67
C LEU A 448 11.73 -1.49 18.99
N HIS A 449 12.77 -2.25 19.36
CA HIS A 449 12.88 -2.89 20.67
C HIS A 449 13.34 -1.92 21.78
N TYR A 450 13.68 -0.67 21.44
CA TYR A 450 14.12 0.34 22.41
C TYR A 450 13.08 0.58 23.50
N GLY A 451 11.79 0.67 23.16
CA GLY A 451 10.73 0.97 24.12
C GLY A 451 10.64 -0.09 25.23
N VAL A 452 10.66 -1.36 24.83
CA VAL A 452 10.64 -2.50 25.76
C VAL A 452 11.92 -2.50 26.61
N ALA A 453 13.09 -2.34 25.99
CA ALA A 453 14.36 -2.30 26.73
C ALA A 453 14.41 -1.16 27.76
N ALA A 454 13.98 0.04 27.38
CA ALA A 454 13.98 1.23 28.24
C ALA A 454 12.94 1.18 29.38
N SER A 455 11.93 0.33 29.27
CA SER A 455 10.96 0.09 30.36
C SER A 455 11.55 -0.75 31.49
N THR A 456 12.51 -1.61 31.17
CA THR A 456 13.12 -2.57 32.11
C THR A 456 14.47 -2.09 32.64
N TYR A 457 15.25 -1.40 31.80
CA TYR A 457 16.62 -1.02 32.12
C TYR A 457 16.88 0.47 31.90
N GLU A 458 17.82 1.00 32.67
CA GLU A 458 18.40 2.31 32.40
C GLU A 458 19.26 2.27 31.13
N MET A 459 18.87 3.03 30.10
CA MET A 459 19.49 2.96 28.79
C MET A 459 20.83 3.68 28.72
N THR A 460 21.92 2.93 28.92
CA THR A 460 23.29 3.37 28.60
C THR A 460 23.62 3.18 27.12
N LEU A 461 24.68 3.83 26.62
CA LEU A 461 25.16 3.60 25.25
C LEU A 461 25.53 2.14 25.01
N GLY A 462 26.16 1.49 26.00
CA GLY A 462 26.53 0.06 25.93
C GLY A 462 25.31 -0.84 25.80
N LEU A 463 24.27 -0.59 26.60
CA LEU A 463 23.03 -1.37 26.55
C LEU A 463 22.25 -1.11 25.26
N PHE A 464 22.23 0.14 24.79
CA PHE A 464 21.64 0.50 23.51
C PHE A 464 22.28 -0.26 22.35
N LEU A 465 23.61 -0.25 22.26
CA LEU A 465 24.35 -0.98 21.22
C LEU A 465 24.20 -2.50 21.37
N GLY A 466 24.17 -3.01 22.60
CA GLY A 466 23.95 -4.43 22.89
C GLY A 466 22.57 -4.91 22.44
N MET A 467 21.53 -4.14 22.74
CA MET A 467 20.16 -4.40 22.31
C MET A 467 20.02 -4.38 20.79
N LEU A 468 20.65 -3.41 20.10
CA LEU A 468 20.70 -3.40 18.63
C LEU A 468 21.41 -4.63 18.07
N LEU A 469 22.50 -5.07 18.70
CA LEU A 469 23.27 -6.23 18.26
C LEU A 469 22.46 -7.53 18.41
N ILE A 470 21.86 -7.76 19.58
CA ILE A 470 21.07 -8.97 19.88
C ILE A 470 19.88 -9.09 18.92
N ASN A 471 19.08 -8.05 18.79
CA ASN A 471 17.94 -8.05 17.85
C ASN A 471 18.39 -8.08 16.39
N GLY A 472 19.53 -7.43 16.08
CA GLY A 472 20.12 -7.43 14.75
C GLY A 472 20.55 -8.81 14.27
N ILE A 473 21.03 -9.69 15.16
CA ILE A 473 21.40 -11.08 14.81
C ILE A 473 20.17 -11.83 14.27
N GLY A 474 19.04 -11.79 15.00
CA GLY A 474 17.77 -12.38 14.54
C GLY A 474 17.26 -11.70 13.26
N GLY A 475 17.33 -10.37 13.22
CA GLY A 475 17.05 -9.53 12.05
C GLY A 475 17.72 -10.03 10.76
N ILE A 476 19.03 -10.23 10.83
CA ILE A 476 19.86 -10.62 9.69
C ILE A 476 19.58 -12.06 9.27
N VAL A 477 19.54 -13.01 10.22
CA VAL A 477 19.36 -14.43 9.89
C VAL A 477 17.97 -14.67 9.30
N PHE A 478 16.91 -14.18 9.92
CA PHE A 478 15.55 -14.39 9.43
C PHE A 478 15.30 -13.59 8.14
N GLY A 479 15.91 -12.41 7.99
CA GLY A 479 15.91 -11.66 6.73
C GLY A 479 16.58 -12.43 5.57
N ALA A 480 17.69 -13.12 5.83
CA ALA A 480 18.32 -13.99 4.84
C ALA A 480 17.44 -15.20 4.49
N LEU A 481 16.85 -15.87 5.49
CA LEU A 481 15.90 -16.98 5.26
C LEU A 481 14.71 -16.52 4.41
N PHE A 482 14.15 -15.35 4.71
CA PHE A 482 13.06 -14.76 3.95
C PHE A 482 13.44 -14.56 2.47
N VAL A 483 14.56 -13.88 2.20
CA VAL A 483 14.94 -13.55 0.81
C VAL A 483 15.34 -14.78 0.01
N TYR A 484 16.12 -15.69 0.60
CA TYR A 484 16.70 -16.82 -0.13
C TYR A 484 15.82 -18.06 -0.16
N ILE A 485 14.93 -18.23 0.82
CA ILE A 485 14.11 -19.44 0.97
C ILE A 485 12.62 -19.12 0.89
N GLY A 486 12.11 -18.21 1.71
CA GLY A 486 10.70 -17.79 1.75
C GLY A 486 10.26 -17.36 3.14
N ILE A 487 9.13 -16.65 3.23
CA ILE A 487 8.63 -16.07 4.49
C ILE A 487 8.28 -17.12 5.53
N GLU A 488 7.71 -18.25 5.13
CA GLU A 488 7.27 -19.31 6.05
C GLU A 488 8.46 -19.92 6.79
N PHE A 489 9.62 -19.95 6.14
CA PHE A 489 10.87 -20.46 6.70
C PHE A 489 11.49 -19.50 7.70
N ALA A 490 11.30 -18.19 7.51
CA ALA A 490 11.70 -17.17 8.47
C ALA A 490 10.80 -17.21 9.72
N MET A 491 9.47 -17.34 9.53
CA MET A 491 8.49 -17.52 10.62
C MET A 491 8.82 -18.74 11.49
N ILE A 492 9.13 -19.89 10.86
CA ILE A 492 9.52 -21.11 11.60
C ILE A 492 10.81 -20.89 12.37
N ALA A 493 11.84 -20.30 11.74
CA ALA A 493 13.12 -20.07 12.42
C ALA A 493 12.99 -19.11 13.61
N HIS A 494 12.22 -18.04 13.44
CA HIS A 494 11.94 -17.07 14.50
C HIS A 494 11.17 -17.71 15.64
N PHE A 495 10.05 -18.38 15.35
CA PHE A 495 9.28 -19.11 16.36
C PHE A 495 10.16 -20.07 17.17
N ILE A 496 11.02 -20.84 16.52
CA ILE A 496 11.93 -21.78 17.20
C ILE A 496 12.97 -21.04 18.07
N ALA A 497 13.51 -19.92 17.58
CA ALA A 497 14.44 -19.12 18.37
C ALA A 497 13.77 -18.59 19.65
N ASP A 498 12.54 -18.08 19.53
CA ASP A 498 11.79 -17.55 20.66
C ASP A 498 11.38 -18.65 21.64
N ILE A 499 11.01 -19.83 21.17
CA ILE A 499 10.75 -20.98 22.06
C ILE A 499 12.00 -21.27 22.91
N ILE A 500 13.19 -21.23 22.31
CA ILE A 500 14.41 -21.48 23.08
C ILE A 500 14.68 -20.38 24.09
N ILE A 501 14.49 -19.12 23.69
CA ILE A 501 14.81 -17.95 24.53
C ILE A 501 13.76 -17.73 25.64
N HIS A 502 12.47 -17.81 25.32
CA HIS A 502 11.36 -17.42 26.21
C HIS A 502 10.66 -18.59 26.88
N VAL A 503 10.89 -19.83 26.44
CA VAL A 503 10.22 -21.02 27.00
C VAL A 503 11.23 -21.98 27.61
N VAL A 504 12.30 -22.31 26.89
CA VAL A 504 13.28 -23.31 27.34
C VAL A 504 14.29 -22.70 28.29
N ALA A 505 14.95 -21.61 27.92
CA ALA A 505 16.03 -21.01 28.73
C ALA A 505 15.59 -20.61 30.16
N PRO A 506 14.39 -20.01 30.38
CA PRO A 506 13.94 -19.66 31.73
C PRO A 506 13.67 -20.85 32.66
N LEU A 507 13.65 -22.09 32.14
CA LEU A 507 13.52 -23.29 32.98
C LEU A 507 14.85 -23.72 33.62
N PHE A 508 15.97 -23.14 33.19
CA PHE A 508 17.33 -23.52 33.62
C PHE A 508 18.07 -22.37 34.33
N ILE A 509 17.42 -21.22 34.49
CA ILE A 509 17.91 -20.01 35.17
C ILE A 509 16.98 -19.79 36.35
#